data_AF-A0A0B6YFA5-F1
#
_entry.id   AF-A0A0B6YFA5-F1
#
_cell.length_a   1.000
_cell.length_b   1.000
_cell.length_c   1.000
_cell.angle_alpha   90.00
_cell.angle_beta   90.00
_cell.angle_gamma   90.00
#
_symmetry.space_group_name_H-M   'P 1'
#
loop_
_entity.id
_entity.type
_entity.pdbx_description
1 polymer ?
#
loop_
_entity_poly.entity_id
_entity_poly.type
_entity_poly.pdbx_seq_one_letter_code
_entity_poly.pdbx_strand_id
1 'polypeptide(L)'
;ENVVVVNKETSNSREEDTLADCNTIVSVQTIFRLFPKANIITEISHAHNMRFMQFRPDDLYALSISKQEKKERDRGSNIYYMFRLAFSAGNVFSASMLDALLYQAFVKDYLITFVRLLLGIDMAV
;
A
#
# COMPACT_ATOMS: atom_id res chain seq x y z
N GLU A 1 14.09 -5.83 -13.52
CA GLU A 1 13.76 -6.87 -12.54
C GLU A 1 13.01 -6.22 -11.38
N ASN A 2 12.04 -6.93 -10.80
CA ASN A 2 11.20 -6.42 -9.71
C ASN A 2 11.58 -7.11 -8.40
N VAL A 3 11.71 -6.34 -7.33
CA VAL A 3 11.90 -6.88 -5.96
C VAL A 3 10.55 -6.84 -5.26
N VAL A 4 10.06 -8.00 -4.83
CA VAL A 4 8.79 -8.12 -4.10
C VAL A 4 9.10 -8.40 -2.64
N VAL A 5 8.67 -7.50 -1.75
CA VAL A 5 8.84 -7.61 -0.30
C VAL A 5 7.48 -7.85 0.33
N VAL A 6 7.35 -8.98 1.01
CA VAL A 6 6.13 -9.45 1.68
C VAL A 6 6.33 -9.30 3.18
N ASN A 7 5.40 -8.62 3.87
CA ASN A 7 5.48 -8.51 5.32
C ASN A 7 5.03 -9.86 5.95
N LYS A 8 5.98 -10.58 6.57
CA LYS A 8 5.71 -11.86 7.26
C LYS A 8 5.67 -11.73 8.78
N GLU A 9 5.84 -10.53 9.33
CA GLU A 9 5.94 -10.34 10.77
C GLU A 9 4.56 -10.26 11.42
N THR A 10 4.29 -11.18 12.34
CA THR A 10 3.06 -11.22 13.16
C THR A 10 3.29 -10.83 14.61
N SER A 11 4.54 -10.62 15.01
CA SER A 11 4.93 -10.38 16.40
C SER A 11 4.79 -8.92 16.84
N ASN A 12 5.14 -7.96 15.97
CA ASN A 12 5.20 -6.54 16.31
C ASN A 12 3.82 -5.85 16.35
N SER A 13 2.80 -6.46 15.75
CA SER A 13 1.42 -5.96 15.77
C SER A 13 0.71 -6.14 17.11
N ARG A 14 1.32 -6.84 18.09
CA ARG A 14 0.70 -7.10 19.40
C ARG A 14 0.75 -5.91 20.36
N GLU A 15 1.59 -4.93 20.10
CA GLU A 15 1.79 -3.77 20.99
C GLU A 15 1.23 -2.48 20.39
N GLU A 16 1.61 -2.13 19.16
CA GLU A 16 1.10 -0.95 18.45
C GLU A 16 0.95 -1.20 16.95
N ASP A 17 -0.22 -0.85 16.39
CA ASP A 17 -0.51 -0.97 14.95
C ASP A 17 0.52 -0.22 14.07
N THR A 18 1.08 0.90 14.57
CA THR A 18 2.10 1.65 13.86
C THR A 18 3.44 0.92 13.73
N LEU A 19 3.74 0.00 14.65
CA LEU A 19 5.02 -0.71 14.70
C LEU A 19 5.02 -2.01 13.88
N ALA A 20 3.85 -2.45 13.42
CA ALA A 20 3.69 -3.69 12.67
C ALA A 20 4.56 -3.77 11.39
N ASP A 21 4.80 -2.63 10.74
CA ASP A 21 5.51 -2.55 9.46
C ASP A 21 6.97 -2.05 9.57
N CYS A 22 7.46 -1.73 10.77
CA CYS A 22 8.72 -1.01 10.95
C CYS A 22 9.93 -1.70 10.31
N ASN A 23 10.12 -2.99 10.57
CA ASN A 23 11.26 -3.75 10.06
C ASN A 23 11.26 -3.81 8.52
N THR A 24 10.09 -4.01 7.93
CA THR A 24 9.89 -4.02 6.48
C THR A 24 10.22 -2.67 5.86
N ILE A 25 9.71 -1.58 6.44
CA ILE A 25 9.97 -0.21 5.97
C ILE A 25 11.46 0.13 5.99
N VAL A 26 12.15 -0.18 7.10
CA VAL A 26 13.59 0.11 7.24
C VAL A 26 14.42 -0.71 6.24
N SER A 27 14.06 -1.97 6.06
CA SER A 27 14.73 -2.85 5.09
C SER A 27 14.55 -2.36 3.66
N VAL A 28 13.31 -2.02 3.26
CA VAL A 28 13.01 -1.49 1.93
C VAL A 28 13.72 -0.15 1.70
N GLN A 29 13.74 0.73 2.69
CA GLN A 29 14.44 2.01 2.59
C GLN A 29 15.95 1.83 2.39
N THR A 30 16.53 0.79 2.97
CA THR A 30 17.95 0.45 2.77
C THR A 30 18.20 -0.02 1.34
N ILE A 31 17.36 -0.92 0.82
CA ILE A 31 17.42 -1.39 -0.57
C ILE A 31 17.24 -0.22 -1.55
N PHE A 32 16.28 0.67 -1.29
CA PHE A 32 16.01 1.84 -2.12
C PHE A 32 17.23 2.78 -2.23
N ARG A 33 17.98 2.95 -1.13
CA ARG A 33 19.22 3.75 -1.14
C ARG A 33 20.36 3.07 -1.89
N LEU A 34 20.48 1.74 -1.78
CA LEU A 34 21.54 0.97 -2.43
C LEU A 34 21.28 0.79 -3.94
N PHE A 35 20.03 0.60 -4.34
CA PHE A 35 19.62 0.29 -5.71
C PHE A 35 18.49 1.23 -6.18
N PRO A 36 18.80 2.50 -6.50
CA PRO A 36 17.79 3.50 -6.85
C PRO A 36 17.04 3.21 -8.16
N LYS A 37 17.57 2.30 -9.00
CA LYS A 37 16.93 1.86 -10.25
C LYS A 37 16.09 0.58 -10.07
N ALA A 38 16.13 -0.05 -8.90
CA ALA A 38 15.32 -1.24 -8.64
C ALA A 38 13.86 -0.84 -8.46
N ASN A 39 12.97 -1.58 -9.11
CA ASN A 39 11.54 -1.45 -8.87
C ASN A 39 11.16 -2.32 -7.67
N ILE A 40 10.66 -1.72 -6.60
CA ILE A 40 10.38 -2.40 -5.33
C ILE A 40 8.88 -2.33 -5.04
N ILE A 41 8.24 -3.49 -4.97
CA ILE A 41 6.85 -3.66 -4.57
C ILE A 41 6.84 -4.18 -3.15
N THR A 42 6.16 -3.48 -2.25
CA THR A 42 6.13 -3.78 -0.82
C THR A 42 4.71 -4.01 -0.34
N GLU A 43 4.50 -5.11 0.36
CA GLU A 43 3.30 -5.33 1.15
C GLU A 43 3.44 -4.68 2.53
N ILE A 44 2.40 -4.00 2.97
CA ILE A 44 2.28 -3.46 4.33
C ILE A 44 0.96 -3.90 4.97
N SER A 45 0.99 -4.08 6.29
CA SER A 45 -0.18 -4.48 7.08
C SER A 45 -1.21 -3.36 7.12
N HIS A 46 -0.79 -2.10 7.28
CA HIS A 46 -1.72 -0.98 7.36
C HIS A 46 -1.46 0.11 6.32
N ALA A 47 -2.48 0.46 5.54
CA ALA A 47 -2.42 1.51 4.52
C ALA A 47 -1.88 2.88 5.04
N HIS A 48 -2.06 3.21 6.32
CA HIS A 48 -1.52 4.46 6.87
C HIS A 48 0.03 4.50 6.93
N ASN A 49 0.68 3.34 7.00
CA ASN A 49 2.14 3.21 7.02
C ASN A 49 2.80 3.41 5.66
N MET A 50 2.01 3.49 4.57
CA MET A 50 2.49 3.93 3.25
C MET A 50 3.25 5.24 3.33
N ARG A 51 3.00 6.03 4.39
CA ARG A 51 3.64 7.33 4.55
C ARG A 51 5.16 7.32 4.63
N PHE A 52 5.71 6.22 5.10
CA PHE A 52 7.14 6.07 5.36
C PHE A 52 7.91 5.43 4.20
N MET A 53 7.19 4.97 3.18
CA MET A 53 7.79 4.32 2.01
C MET A 53 8.50 5.35 1.12
N GLN A 54 9.69 4.96 0.63
CA GLN A 54 10.53 5.73 -0.29
C GLN A 54 10.83 7.15 0.22
N PHE A 55 11.08 7.29 1.53
CA PHE A 55 11.31 8.58 2.15
C PHE A 55 12.56 9.26 1.58
N ARG A 56 12.42 10.55 1.28
CA ARG A 56 13.53 11.44 0.89
C ARG A 56 13.51 12.67 1.79
N PRO A 57 14.68 13.13 2.27
CA PRO A 57 14.76 14.44 2.91
C PRO A 57 14.40 15.55 1.92
N ASP A 58 13.83 16.65 2.43
CA ASP A 58 13.52 17.88 1.69
C ASP A 58 12.61 17.72 0.45
N ASP A 59 11.65 16.78 0.50
CA ASP A 59 10.69 16.56 -0.57
C ASP A 59 9.46 17.49 -0.46
N LEU A 60 9.50 18.60 -1.21
CA LEU A 60 8.38 19.55 -1.32
C LEU A 60 7.13 18.93 -1.96
N TYR A 61 7.31 17.98 -2.88
CA TYR A 61 6.18 17.32 -3.54
C TYR A 61 5.45 16.44 -2.53
N ALA A 62 6.17 15.61 -1.77
CA ALA A 62 5.60 14.80 -0.71
C ALA A 62 4.83 15.66 0.32
N LEU A 63 5.37 16.82 0.71
CA LEU A 63 4.70 17.76 1.61
C LEU A 63 3.38 18.29 1.01
N SER A 64 3.38 18.69 -0.26
CA SER A 64 2.17 19.19 -0.93
C SER A 64 1.08 18.13 -1.02
N ILE A 65 1.45 16.89 -1.34
CA ILE A 65 0.55 15.74 -1.36
C ILE A 65 -0.02 15.44 0.03
N SER A 66 0.80 15.48 1.10
CA SER A 66 0.28 15.27 2.45
C SER A 66 -0.73 16.33 2.91
N LYS A 67 -0.56 17.59 2.48
CA LYS A 67 -1.57 18.64 2.72
C LYS A 67 -2.87 18.36 1.97
N GLN A 68 -2.77 17.91 0.72
CA GLN A 68 -3.92 17.57 -0.11
C GLN A 68 -4.66 16.33 0.42
N GLU A 69 -3.91 15.30 0.84
CA GLU A 69 -4.43 14.10 1.49
C GLU A 69 -5.30 14.45 2.71
N LYS A 70 -4.79 15.33 3.59
CA LYS A 70 -5.53 15.80 4.75
C LYS A 70 -6.84 16.49 4.35
N LYS A 71 -6.80 17.37 3.34
CA LYS A 71 -7.98 18.07 2.83
C LYS A 71 -9.03 17.11 2.25
N GLU A 72 -8.61 16.07 1.55
CA GLU A 72 -9.53 15.06 0.99
C GLU A 72 -10.10 14.14 2.07
N ARG A 73 -9.32 13.85 3.11
CA ARG A 73 -9.81 13.14 4.30
C ARG A 73 -10.88 13.96 5.03
N ASP A 74 -10.65 15.26 5.22
CA ASP A 74 -11.61 16.17 5.86
C ASP A 74 -12.90 16.35 5.03
N ARG A 75 -12.82 16.14 3.71
CA ARG A 75 -13.99 16.08 2.81
C ARG A 75 -14.76 14.76 2.86
N GLY A 76 -14.26 13.75 3.58
CA GLY A 76 -14.87 12.43 3.69
C GLY A 76 -14.54 11.47 2.54
N SER A 77 -13.45 11.68 1.80
CA SER A 77 -13.00 10.72 0.79
C SER A 77 -12.54 9.41 1.44
N ASN A 78 -12.95 8.26 0.90
CA ASN A 78 -12.51 6.94 1.37
C ASN A 78 -11.15 6.51 0.80
N ILE A 79 -10.65 7.22 -0.22
CA ILE A 79 -9.39 6.93 -0.93
C ILE A 79 -8.45 8.15 -0.92
N TYR A 80 -8.45 8.89 0.19
CA TYR A 80 -7.65 10.12 0.36
C TYR A 80 -6.15 9.91 0.08
N TYR A 81 -5.63 8.68 0.29
CA TYR A 81 -4.25 8.29 0.05
C TYR A 81 -3.91 8.02 -1.43
N MET A 82 -4.88 8.06 -2.35
CA MET A 82 -4.69 7.74 -3.78
C MET A 82 -3.59 8.56 -4.45
N PHE A 83 -3.41 9.81 -4.02
CA PHE A 83 -2.41 10.71 -4.60
C PHE A 83 -0.98 10.48 -4.09
N ARG A 84 -0.81 9.57 -3.13
CA ARG A 84 0.50 9.28 -2.56
C ARG A 84 1.35 8.54 -3.58
N LEU A 85 2.57 9.04 -3.81
CA LEU A 85 3.47 8.50 -4.83
C LEU A 85 3.73 6.99 -4.66
N ALA A 86 3.89 6.53 -3.43
CA ALA A 86 4.13 5.12 -3.15
C ALA A 86 2.96 4.21 -3.58
N PHE A 87 1.71 4.70 -3.49
CA PHE A 87 0.51 4.01 -3.94
C PHE A 87 0.32 4.14 -5.45
N SER A 88 0.36 5.36 -5.99
CA SER A 88 0.10 5.62 -7.41
C SER A 88 1.16 5.03 -8.35
N ALA A 89 2.38 4.82 -7.86
CA ALA A 89 3.43 4.11 -8.58
C ALA A 89 3.28 2.57 -8.56
N GLY A 90 2.35 2.02 -7.77
CA GLY A 90 2.20 0.57 -7.60
C GLY A 90 3.29 -0.08 -6.74
N ASN A 91 4.06 0.72 -5.99
CA ASN A 91 5.16 0.23 -5.16
C ASN A 91 4.69 -0.28 -3.79
N VAL A 92 3.46 0.02 -3.40
CA VAL A 92 2.90 -0.37 -2.11
C VAL A 92 1.52 -0.94 -2.26
N PHE A 93 1.28 -2.04 -1.56
CA PHE A 93 0.01 -2.72 -1.49
C PHE A 93 -0.29 -3.11 -0.04
N SER A 94 -1.57 -3.06 0.35
CA SER A 94 -2.01 -3.54 1.65
C SER A 94 -3.27 -4.36 1.48
N ALA A 95 -3.36 -5.49 2.19
CA ALA A 95 -4.50 -6.38 2.12
C ALA A 95 -5.83 -5.66 2.46
N SER A 96 -5.79 -4.68 3.39
CA SER A 96 -6.98 -3.92 3.78
C SER A 96 -7.58 -3.09 2.64
N MET A 97 -6.82 -2.83 1.56
CA MET A 97 -7.34 -2.14 0.37
C MET A 97 -8.38 -2.98 -0.38
N LEU A 98 -8.36 -4.31 -0.19
CA LEU A 98 -9.32 -5.23 -0.77
C LEU A 98 -10.58 -5.39 0.09
N ASP A 99 -10.62 -4.90 1.33
CA ASP A 99 -11.79 -5.09 2.22
C ASP A 99 -13.06 -4.47 1.62
N ALA A 100 -12.91 -3.34 0.91
CA ALA A 100 -14.00 -2.69 0.19
C ALA A 100 -14.66 -3.60 -0.85
N LEU A 101 -13.90 -4.57 -1.40
CA LEU A 101 -14.39 -5.54 -2.37
C LEU A 101 -15.51 -6.39 -1.76
N LEU A 102 -15.33 -6.87 -0.52
CA LEU A 102 -16.33 -7.68 0.17
C LEU A 102 -17.62 -6.90 0.42
N TYR A 103 -17.51 -5.65 0.86
CA TYR A 103 -18.68 -4.78 1.04
C TYR A 103 -19.38 -4.47 -0.29
N GLN A 104 -18.64 -4.31 -1.37
CA GLN A 104 -19.21 -4.08 -2.70
C GLN A 104 -19.88 -5.32 -3.29
N ALA A 105 -19.36 -6.51 -2.97
CA ALA A 105 -19.91 -7.79 -3.43
C ALA A 105 -21.35 -8.01 -2.96
N PHE A 106 -21.75 -7.42 -1.83
CA PHE A 106 -23.14 -7.48 -1.34
C PHE A 106 -24.16 -6.93 -2.35
N VAL A 107 -23.78 -5.92 -3.14
CA VAL A 107 -24.65 -5.33 -4.18
C VAL A 107 -24.33 -5.89 -5.56
N LYS A 108 -23.14 -6.47 -5.73
CA LYS A 108 -22.58 -6.88 -7.02
C LYS A 108 -22.03 -8.31 -6.92
N ASP A 109 -22.92 -9.28 -7.09
CA ASP A 109 -22.58 -10.71 -6.96
C ASP A 109 -21.48 -11.18 -7.92
N TYR A 110 -21.32 -10.51 -9.06
CA TYR A 110 -20.29 -10.84 -10.06
C TYR A 110 -18.88 -10.34 -9.69
N LEU A 111 -18.75 -9.47 -8.69
CA LEU A 111 -17.53 -8.69 -8.48
C LEU A 111 -16.33 -9.56 -8.06
N ILE A 112 -16.57 -10.54 -7.17
CA ILE A 112 -15.54 -11.51 -6.74
C ILE A 112 -15.05 -12.33 -7.93
N THR A 113 -15.97 -12.94 -8.67
CA THR A 113 -15.65 -13.78 -9.85
C THR A 113 -14.89 -12.96 -10.90
N PHE A 114 -15.33 -11.72 -11.15
CA PHE A 114 -14.67 -10.84 -12.11
C PHE A 114 -13.22 -10.51 -11.71
N VAL A 115 -12.98 -10.16 -10.45
CA VAL A 115 -11.61 -9.86 -9.97
C VAL A 115 -10.74 -11.13 -10.00
N ARG A 116 -11.27 -12.30 -9.66
CA ARG A 116 -10.53 -13.58 -9.75
C ARG A 116 -10.12 -13.92 -11.18
N LEU A 117 -10.98 -13.65 -12.16
CA LEU A 117 -10.67 -13.81 -13.58
C LEU A 117 -9.58 -12.83 -14.03
N LEU A 118 -9.67 -11.55 -13.64
CA LEU A 118 -8.65 -10.54 -13.96
C LEU A 118 -7.27 -10.88 -13.36
N LEU A 119 -7.25 -11.46 -12.16
CA LEU A 119 -6.04 -11.94 -11.50
C LEU A 119 -5.54 -13.29 -12.07
N GLY A 120 -6.29 -13.92 -12.98
CA GLY A 120 -5.94 -15.19 -13.59
C GLY A 120 -6.10 -16.41 -12.67
N ILE A 121 -6.79 -16.26 -11.53
CA ILE A 121 -6.96 -17.34 -10.54
C ILE A 121 -7.85 -18.46 -11.11
N ASP A 122 -8.94 -18.09 -11.78
CA ASP A 122 -9.94 -19.03 -12.31
C ASP A 122 -9.70 -19.38 -13.79
N MET A 123 -8.58 -18.93 -14.40
CA MET A 123 -8.21 -19.28 -15.78
C MET A 123 -7.37 -20.57 -15.88
N ALA A 124 -6.99 -21.16 -14.75
CA ALA A 124 -6.32 -22.45 -14.70
C ALA A 124 -7.34 -23.59 -14.79
N VAL A 125 -7.85 -23.84 -16.00
CA VAL A 125 -8.47 -25.09 -16.43
C VAL A 125 -7.72 -25.61 -17.64
#